data_AF-A0A352MXA3-F1
#
_entry.id   AF-A0A352MXA3-F1
#
_cell.length_a   1.000
_cell.length_b   1.000
_cell.length_c   1.000
_cell.angle_alpha   90.00
_cell.angle_beta   90.00
_cell.angle_gamma   90.00
#
_symmetry.space_group_name_H-M   'P 1'
#
loop_
_entity.id
_entity.type
_entity.pdbx_description
1 polymer ?
#
loop_
_entity_poly.entity_id
_entity_poly.type
_entity_poly.pdbx_seq_one_letter_code
_entity_poly.pdbx_strand_id
1 'polypeptide(L)' 'MCFDNLSGCELVTLASILSIYISNDLTPNEIDTLGNFFSALGANLSTIAGTKALADTLSDT' A
#
# COMPACT_ATOMS: atom_id res chain seq x y z
N MET A 1 -5.42 -6.62 -10.44
CA MET A 1 -3.96 -6.33 -10.57
C MET A 1 -3.24 -7.68 -10.58
N CYS A 2 -1.93 -7.78 -10.82
CA CYS A 2 -1.26 -9.09 -10.81
C CYS A 2 -1.22 -9.79 -9.42
N PHE A 3 -1.84 -9.23 -8.39
CA PHE A 3 -1.98 -9.80 -7.04
C PHE A 3 -3.27 -10.61 -6.85
N ASP A 4 -4.15 -10.68 -7.85
CA ASP A 4 -5.47 -11.31 -7.72
C ASP A 4 -5.40 -12.83 -7.45
N ASN A 5 -4.22 -13.44 -7.61
CA ASN A 5 -3.95 -14.87 -7.35
C ASN A 5 -3.19 -15.14 -6.04
N LEU A 6 -2.86 -14.10 -5.25
CA LEU A 6 -2.22 -14.27 -3.94
C LEU A 6 -3.28 -14.24 -2.84
N SER A 7 -3.19 -15.19 -1.92
CA SER A 7 -3.92 -15.12 -0.65
C SER A 7 -3.44 -13.95 0.20
N GLY A 8 -4.26 -13.53 1.18
CA GLY A 8 -3.89 -12.45 2.10
C GLY A 8 -2.57 -12.73 2.85
N CYS A 9 -2.32 -13.99 3.23
CA CYS A 9 -1.07 -14.40 3.88
C CYS A 9 0.14 -14.27 2.95
N GLU A 10 0.00 -14.66 1.68
CA GLU A 10 1.07 -14.52 0.69
C GLU A 10 1.38 -13.05 0.40
N LEU A 11 0.37 -12.18 0.40
CA LEU A 11 0.56 -10.74 0.22
C LEU A 11 1.31 -10.10 1.40
N VAL A 12 0.96 -10.49 2.63
CA VAL A 12 1.68 -10.05 3.85
C VAL A 12 3.12 -10.56 3.83
N THR A 13 3.33 -11.80 3.41
CA THR A 13 4.68 -12.40 3.28
C THR A 13 5.51 -11.63 2.25
N LEU A 14 4.95 -11.34 1.09
CA LEU A 14 5.62 -10.55 0.04
C LEU A 14 5.97 -9.14 0.53
N ALA A 15 5.05 -8.45 1.20
CA ALA A 15 5.29 -7.13 1.77
C ALA A 15 6.43 -7.16 2.80
N SER A 16 6.52 -8.23 3.59
CA SER A 16 7.60 -8.42 4.58
C SER A 16 8.95 -8.61 3.91
N ILE A 17 9.02 -9.46 2.88
CA ILE A 17 10.25 -9.69 2.09
C ILE A 17 10.71 -8.39 1.42
N LEU A 18 9.78 -7.65 0.81
CA LEU A 18 10.06 -6.35 0.19
C LEU A 18 10.60 -5.37 1.22
N SER A 19 9.97 -5.26 2.39
CA SER A 19 10.41 -4.37 3.47
C SER A 19 11.84 -4.67 3.92
N ILE A 20 12.18 -5.95 4.10
CA ILE A 20 13.55 -6.37 4.43
C ILE A 20 14.52 -5.94 3.35
N TYR A 21 14.20 -6.22 2.08
CA TYR A 21 15.09 -5.93 0.96
C TYR A 21 15.33 -4.43 0.76
N ILE A 22 14.27 -3.61 0.78
CA ILE A 22 14.38 -2.15 0.59
C ILE A 22 15.04 -1.44 1.78
N SER A 23 14.98 -2.03 2.97
CA SER A 23 15.62 -1.49 4.17
C SER A 23 17.13 -1.74 4.24
N ASN A 24 17.67 -2.56 3.33
CA ASN A 24 19.07 -2.92 3.33
C ASN A 24 19.96 -1.67 3.14
N ASP A 25 21.03 -1.59 3.92
CA ASP A 25 21.97 -0.46 3.97
C ASP A 25 21.38 0.91 4.36
N LEU A 26 20.14 0.95 4.88
CA LEU A 26 19.54 2.17 5.43
C LEU A 26 19.73 2.26 6.94
N THR A 27 19.88 3.49 7.44
CA THR A 27 19.82 3.76 8.87
C THR A 27 18.40 3.64 9.41
N PRO A 28 18.21 3.42 10.73
CA PRO A 28 16.87 3.35 11.32
C PRO A 28 15.97 4.56 11.00
N ASN A 29 16.53 5.78 10.94
CA ASN A 29 15.76 6.98 10.62
C ASN A 29 15.32 7.03 9.15
N GLU A 30 16.14 6.53 8.23
CA GLU A 30 15.79 6.43 6.81
C GLU A 30 14.70 5.37 6.58
N ILE A 31 14.78 4.24 7.29
CA ILE A 31 13.74 3.20 7.28
C ILE A 31 12.42 3.77 7.79
N ASP A 32 12.42 4.49 8.90
CA ASP A 32 11.22 5.12 9.46
C ASP A 32 10.61 6.15 8.49
N THR A 33 11.45 6.99 7.90
CA THR A 33 11.02 7.97 6.89
C THR A 33 10.38 7.29 5.68
N LEU A 34 10.98 6.19 5.19
CA LEU A 34 10.44 5.41 4.07
C LEU A 34 9.12 4.71 4.44
N GLY A 35 9.01 4.17 5.65
CA GLY A 35 7.77 3.58 6.16
C GLY A 35 6.64 4.61 6.26
N ASN A 36 6.94 5.82 6.73
CA ASN A 36 6.00 6.93 6.78
C ASN A 36 5.53 7.34 5.36
N PHE A 37 6.43 7.33 4.37
CA PHE A 37 6.07 7.57 2.97
C PHE A 37 5.09 6.52 2.43
N PHE A 38 5.37 5.22 2.61
CA PHE A 38 4.46 4.16 2.15
C PHE A 38 3.10 4.18 2.88
N SER A 39 3.09 4.56 4.16
CA SER A 39 1.85 4.75 4.93
C SER A 39 0.99 5.88 4.36
N ALA A 40 1.61 7.03 4.08
CA ALA A 40 0.93 8.16 3.45
C ALA A 40 0.43 7.82 2.04
N LEU A 41 1.22 7.09 1.24
CA LEU A 41 0.82 6.59 -0.07
C LEU A 41 -0.43 5.69 0.03
N GLY A 42 -0.43 4.72 0.93
CA GLY A 42 -1.56 3.80 1.14
C GLY A 42 -2.83 4.52 1.59
N ALA A 43 -2.69 5.50 2.51
CA ALA A 43 -3.80 6.33 2.93
C ALA A 43 -4.39 7.15 1.77
N ASN A 44 -3.55 7.81 0.98
CA ASN A 44 -3.98 8.60 -0.18
C ASN A 44 -4.71 7.74 -1.22
N LEU A 45 -4.20 6.54 -1.53
CA LEU A 45 -4.86 5.59 -2.44
C LEU A 45 -6.23 5.16 -1.91
N SER A 46 -6.33 4.88 -0.61
CA SER A 46 -7.59 4.51 0.04
C SER A 46 -8.62 5.65 -0.03
N THR A 47 -8.19 6.89 0.19
CA THR A 47 -9.03 8.08 0.02
C THR A 47 -9.53 8.21 -1.42
N ILE A 48 -8.65 8.10 -2.41
CA ILE A 48 -9.01 8.18 -3.83
C ILE A 48 -10.01 7.08 -4.22
N ALA A 49 -9.78 5.85 -3.75
CA ALA A 49 -10.69 4.73 -4.00
C ALA A 49 -12.09 5.00 -3.41
N GLY A 50 -12.15 5.52 -2.18
CA GLY A 50 -13.41 5.93 -1.55
C GLY A 50 -14.14 7.03 -2.33
N THR A 51 -13.42 8.05 -2.81
CA THR A 51 -14.00 9.11 -3.64
C THR A 51 -14.52 8.56 -4.97
N LYS A 52 -13.80 7.64 -5.62
CA LYS A 52 -14.25 6.99 -6.86
C LYS A 52 -15.52 6.17 -6.63
N ALA A 53 -15.56 5.33 -5.60
CA ALA A 53 -16.74 4.52 -5.29
C ALA A 53 -17.99 5.38 -5.02
N LEU A 54 -17.82 6.53 -4.34
CA LEU A 54 -18.90 7.49 -4.15
C LEU A 54 -19.37 8.11 -5.48
N ALA A 55 -18.44 8.52 -6.34
CA ALA A 55 -18.78 9.12 -7.64
C ALA A 55 -19.52 8.13 -8.56
N ASP A 56 -19.10 6.86 -8.58
CA ASP A 56 -19.76 5.81 -9.36
C ASP A 56 -21.22 5.62 -8.88
N THR A 57 -21.44 5.58 -7.56
CA THR A 57 -22.78 5.49 -6.96
C THR A 57 -23.69 6.65 -7.35
N LEU A 58 -23.15 7.87 -7.41
CA LEU A 58 -23.90 9.08 -7.78
C LEU A 58 -24.14 9.20 -9.29
N SER A 59 -23.36 8.52 -10.13
CA SER A 59 -23.54 8.50 -11.59
C SER A 59 -24.60 7.50 -12.06
N ASP A 60 -24.89 6.48 -11.23
CA ASP A 60 -25.92 5.47 -11.46
C ASP A 60 -27.33 5.90 -10.97
N THR A 61 -27.47 7.13 -10.45
CA THR A 61 -28.76 7.73 -10.02
C THR A 61 -29.20 8.87 -10.94
#